data_AF-A0A7S1MIW1-F1
#
_entry.id   AF-A0A7S1MIW1-F1
#
_cell.length_a   1.000
_cell.length_b   1.000
_cell.length_c   1.000
_cell.angle_alpha   90.00
_cell.angle_beta   90.00
_cell.angle_gamma   90.00
#
_symmetry.space_group_name_H-M   'P 1'
#
loop_
_entity.id
_entity.type
_entity.pdbx_description
1 polymer ?
#
loop_
_entity_poly.entity_id
_entity_poly.type
_entity_poly.pdbx_seq_one_letter_code
_entity_poly.pdbx_strand_id
1 'polypeptide(L)'
;WIAELAPKPAAPAKPAKAAAPAAAAGADGDKAATAKPAKQARGGKAAPAEEDTRTSMARVAFRVGRVLEVKPHPDSDKLYVEQIDLGEPEPRTIISGLRDFVTEEEFTNKLVVVAANLEPRKMRGIPSAGMVMCASTEGKGDVKILDVPEGVPPGERITFPGHDGEAEPVLKKKLAKHYDEVAPHLRTNADGVACYGDLPFVTSKGPVTSVIKNGGVS
;
A
#
# COMPACT_ATOMS: atom_id res chain seq x y z
N TRP A 1 -12.92 -20.48 -4.79
CA TRP A 1 -13.59 -21.80 -4.82
C TRP A 1 -13.49 -22.37 -3.42
N ILE A 2 -14.56 -22.65 -2.66
CA ILE A 2 -16.01 -22.55 -2.89
C ILE A 2 -16.65 -22.02 -1.59
N ALA A 3 -17.59 -21.08 -1.69
CA ALA A 3 -18.64 -20.82 -0.68
C ALA A 3 -19.73 -19.97 -1.35
N GLU A 4 -20.99 -20.29 -1.13
CA GLU A 4 -22.09 -19.96 -2.04
C GLU A 4 -23.29 -19.31 -1.32
N LEU A 5 -23.91 -18.34 -2.02
CA LEU A 5 -25.28 -17.78 -1.92
C LEU A 5 -25.95 -17.43 -0.56
N ALA A 6 -26.26 -16.12 -0.48
CA ALA A 6 -27.53 -15.50 -0.06
C ALA A 6 -27.89 -15.37 1.46
N PRO A 7 -28.83 -14.45 1.83
CA PRO A 7 -29.47 -13.36 1.07
C PRO A 7 -29.21 -11.94 1.62
N LYS A 8 -29.50 -10.90 0.82
CA LYS A 8 -29.50 -9.49 1.26
C LYS A 8 -30.83 -9.10 1.95
N PRO A 9 -30.82 -8.40 3.09
CA PRO A 9 -31.99 -7.66 3.58
C PRO A 9 -32.25 -6.39 2.75
N ALA A 10 -33.51 -5.99 2.62
CA ALA A 10 -33.96 -4.85 1.82
C ALA A 10 -33.94 -3.51 2.59
N ALA A 11 -33.88 -2.40 1.85
CA ALA A 11 -33.95 -1.04 2.39
C ALA A 11 -35.39 -0.52 2.48
N PRO A 12 -35.76 0.26 3.51
CA PRO A 12 -37.01 1.01 3.57
C PRO A 12 -36.93 2.35 2.80
N ALA A 13 -38.10 2.93 2.49
CA ALA A 13 -38.28 3.94 1.43
C ALA A 13 -38.30 5.42 1.89
N LYS A 14 -38.26 6.32 0.89
CA LYS A 14 -38.48 7.78 1.02
C LYS A 14 -39.95 8.16 1.27
N PRO A 15 -40.19 9.29 1.94
CA PRO A 15 -40.99 10.42 1.39
C PRO A 15 -40.22 11.76 1.53
N ALA A 16 -40.60 12.93 1.01
CA ALA A 16 -41.56 13.36 -0.03
C ALA A 16 -41.10 14.75 -0.59
N LYS A 17 -41.86 15.36 -1.52
CA LYS A 17 -41.50 16.61 -2.24
C LYS A 17 -42.65 17.64 -2.22
N ALA A 18 -42.36 18.91 -1.90
CA ALA A 18 -43.10 20.14 -2.25
C ALA A 18 -42.38 21.37 -1.62
N ALA A 19 -42.51 22.63 -2.03
CA ALA A 19 -42.81 23.30 -3.32
C ALA A 19 -42.46 24.80 -3.16
N ALA A 20 -42.22 25.56 -4.24
CA ALA A 20 -42.01 27.02 -4.23
C ALA A 20 -43.32 27.79 -4.52
N PRO A 21 -43.39 29.13 -4.29
CA PRO A 21 -43.30 30.06 -5.44
C PRO A 21 -42.60 31.43 -5.15
N ALA A 22 -42.63 32.33 -6.15
CA ALA A 22 -41.90 33.61 -6.32
C ALA A 22 -42.63 34.86 -5.69
N ALA A 23 -42.26 36.16 -5.84
CA ALA A 23 -41.51 36.89 -6.89
C ALA A 23 -41.06 38.35 -6.55
N ALA A 24 -40.24 38.95 -7.45
CA ALA A 24 -40.14 40.40 -7.84
C ALA A 24 -39.59 41.48 -6.84
N ALA A 25 -38.94 42.61 -7.23
CA ALA A 25 -38.31 43.10 -8.50
C ALA A 25 -37.48 44.42 -8.29
N GLY A 26 -36.68 44.84 -9.31
CA GLY A 26 -35.93 46.14 -9.45
C GLY A 26 -34.41 45.96 -9.65
N ALA A 27 -33.77 46.22 -10.82
CA ALA A 27 -33.49 47.49 -11.55
C ALA A 27 -32.42 48.38 -10.84
N ASP A 28 -31.34 48.90 -11.43
CA ASP A 28 -30.72 48.86 -12.79
C ASP A 28 -29.18 49.18 -12.66
N GLY A 29 -28.28 49.31 -13.67
CA GLY A 29 -28.36 49.35 -15.14
C GLY A 29 -27.00 49.69 -15.83
N ASP A 30 -27.03 49.94 -17.15
CA ASP A 30 -25.97 50.41 -18.11
C ASP A 30 -24.74 49.52 -18.46
N LYS A 31 -23.98 49.94 -19.49
CA LYS A 31 -23.18 49.14 -20.43
C LYS A 31 -21.68 49.13 -20.13
N ALA A 32 -21.03 48.00 -20.43
CA ALA A 32 -19.76 48.00 -21.17
C ALA A 32 -19.54 46.65 -21.87
N ALA A 33 -19.13 46.67 -23.14
CA ALA A 33 -18.80 45.45 -23.90
C ALA A 33 -17.28 45.20 -23.87
N THR A 34 -16.86 44.00 -23.43
CA THR A 34 -15.48 43.52 -23.61
C THR A 34 -15.46 42.05 -24.07
N ALA A 35 -14.56 41.78 -25.02
CA ALA A 35 -14.50 40.60 -25.85
C ALA A 35 -14.39 39.24 -25.10
N LYS A 36 -15.04 38.22 -25.65
CA LYS A 36 -14.73 36.80 -25.36
C LYS A 36 -13.29 36.48 -25.81
N PRO A 37 -12.41 35.96 -24.94
CA PRO A 37 -11.21 35.25 -25.36
C PRO A 37 -11.60 33.91 -25.99
N ALA A 38 -10.94 33.52 -27.08
CA ALA A 38 -11.22 32.27 -27.77
C ALA A 38 -10.92 31.04 -26.88
N LYS A 39 -11.82 30.05 -26.92
CA LYS A 39 -11.64 28.74 -26.28
C LYS A 39 -10.58 27.94 -27.06
N GLN A 40 -9.31 28.27 -26.85
CA GLN A 40 -8.19 27.58 -27.50
C GLN A 40 -8.16 26.14 -27.00
N ALA A 41 -8.47 25.20 -27.90
CA ALA A 41 -8.35 23.78 -27.62
C ALA A 41 -6.86 23.44 -27.46
N ARG A 42 -6.36 23.46 -26.22
CA ARG A 42 -5.12 22.77 -25.85
C ARG A 42 -5.38 21.27 -25.93
N GLY A 43 -5.38 20.75 -27.15
CA GLY A 43 -5.07 19.35 -27.43
C GLY A 43 -3.65 19.10 -26.96
N GLY A 44 -3.51 18.82 -25.65
CA GLY A 44 -2.29 18.29 -25.08
C GLY A 44 -2.05 16.92 -25.70
N LYS A 45 -1.34 16.92 -26.82
CA LYS A 45 -0.82 15.71 -27.46
C LYS A 45 -0.01 15.01 -26.37
N ALA A 46 -0.53 13.88 -25.87
CA ALA A 46 0.19 13.10 -24.88
C ALA A 46 1.59 12.84 -25.45
N ALA A 47 2.63 13.17 -24.67
CA ALA A 47 3.96 12.71 -25.00
C ALA A 47 3.87 11.18 -25.22
N PRO A 48 4.50 10.62 -26.27
CA PRO A 48 4.60 9.18 -26.37
C PRO A 48 5.20 8.70 -25.05
N ALA A 49 4.55 7.74 -24.40
CA ALA A 49 5.09 7.15 -23.20
C ALA A 49 6.48 6.61 -23.58
N GLU A 50 7.51 7.12 -22.92
CA GLU A 50 8.85 6.53 -23.01
C GLU A 50 8.69 5.04 -22.70
N GLU A 51 9.26 4.20 -23.55
CA GLU A 51 9.09 2.75 -23.45
C GLU A 51 9.87 2.27 -22.23
N ASP A 52 9.17 2.28 -21.10
CA ASP A 52 9.75 2.23 -19.77
C ASP A 52 10.24 0.82 -19.46
N THR A 53 11.51 0.61 -19.74
CA THR A 53 12.23 -0.67 -19.64
C THR A 53 12.42 -1.18 -18.21
N ARG A 54 11.97 -0.43 -17.18
CA ARG A 54 12.07 -0.85 -15.78
C ARG A 54 11.28 -2.13 -15.53
N THR A 55 11.99 -3.13 -15.00
CA THR A 55 11.40 -4.39 -14.51
C THR A 55 10.34 -4.16 -13.44
N SER A 56 9.44 -5.12 -13.27
CA SER A 56 8.38 -5.05 -12.24
C SER A 56 8.95 -4.94 -10.83
N MET A 57 10.08 -5.60 -10.53
CA MET A 57 10.77 -5.43 -9.25
C MET A 57 11.29 -4.00 -9.03
N ALA A 58 11.97 -3.40 -10.02
CA ALA A 58 12.49 -2.03 -9.91
C ALA A 58 11.38 -0.99 -9.63
N ARG A 59 10.13 -1.29 -10.01
CA ARG A 59 8.94 -0.46 -9.78
C ARG A 59 8.32 -0.62 -8.40
N VAL A 60 8.50 -1.76 -7.72
CA VAL A 60 7.99 -1.98 -6.35
C VAL A 60 8.92 -1.32 -5.34
N ALA A 61 8.34 -0.66 -4.33
CA ALA A 61 9.09 0.01 -3.27
C ALA A 61 9.04 -0.83 -1.99
N PHE A 62 10.00 -1.73 -1.81
CA PHE A 62 10.27 -2.31 -0.49
C PHE A 62 11.14 -1.34 0.32
N ARG A 63 10.67 -0.96 1.51
CA ARG A 63 11.39 -0.08 2.44
C ARG A 63 11.47 -0.69 3.83
N VAL A 64 12.53 -0.38 4.55
CA VAL A 64 12.59 -0.63 6.00
C VAL A 64 11.73 0.40 6.72
N GLY A 65 10.95 -0.05 7.68
CA GLY A 65 10.15 0.79 8.56
C GLY A 65 10.37 0.47 10.02
N ARG A 66 10.12 1.44 10.90
CA ARG A 66 10.08 1.22 12.36
C ARG A 66 8.64 1.33 12.85
N VAL A 67 8.17 0.27 13.50
CA VAL A 67 6.85 0.27 14.14
C VAL A 67 6.90 1.15 15.38
N LEU A 68 6.18 2.27 15.39
CA LEU A 68 6.13 3.21 16.51
C LEU A 68 5.05 2.84 17.52
N GLU A 69 3.91 2.36 17.02
CA GLU A 69 2.74 2.00 17.81
C GLU A 69 2.01 0.82 17.14
N VAL A 70 1.54 -0.12 17.95
CA VAL A 70 0.65 -1.22 17.54
C VAL A 70 -0.60 -1.16 18.40
N LYS A 71 -1.77 -1.28 17.79
CA LYS A 71 -3.07 -1.37 18.48
C LYS A 71 -3.94 -2.47 17.88
N PRO A 72 -4.72 -3.22 18.67
CA PRO A 72 -5.72 -4.13 18.13
C PRO A 72 -6.77 -3.35 17.33
N HIS A 73 -7.15 -3.88 16.16
CA HIS A 73 -8.18 -3.26 15.33
C HIS A 73 -9.55 -3.34 16.03
N PRO A 74 -10.32 -2.23 16.17
CA PRO A 74 -11.57 -2.21 16.94
C PRO A 74 -12.60 -3.23 16.44
N ASP A 75 -12.75 -3.34 15.11
CA ASP A 75 -13.71 -4.27 14.49
C ASP A 75 -13.11 -5.64 14.08
N SER A 76 -11.96 -6.07 14.64
CA SER A 76 -11.32 -7.34 14.21
C SER A 76 -10.34 -7.95 15.21
N ASP A 77 -10.61 -9.19 15.62
CA ASP A 77 -9.73 -9.95 16.51
C ASP A 77 -8.39 -10.38 15.88
N LYS A 78 -8.31 -10.37 14.55
CA LYS A 78 -7.14 -10.85 13.77
C LYS A 78 -6.24 -9.75 13.21
N LEU A 79 -6.64 -8.49 13.34
CA LEU A 79 -5.91 -7.36 12.73
C LEU A 79 -5.29 -6.47 13.79
N TYR A 80 -4.10 -5.97 13.48
CA TYR A 80 -3.50 -4.83 14.15
C TYR A 80 -3.66 -3.57 13.28
N VAL A 81 -3.51 -2.42 13.92
CA VAL A 81 -3.36 -1.10 13.30
C VAL A 81 -2.02 -0.58 13.77
N GLU A 82 -1.08 -0.46 12.85
CA GLU A 82 0.29 -0.03 13.13
C GLU A 82 0.50 1.43 12.69
N GLN A 83 1.26 2.20 13.45
CA GLN A 83 1.90 3.43 12.95
C GLN A 83 3.36 3.12 12.66
N ILE A 84 3.75 3.21 11.38
CA ILE A 84 5.08 2.80 10.93
C ILE A 84 5.80 4.01 10.31
N ASP A 85 6.95 4.36 10.88
CA ASP A 85 7.89 5.32 10.31
C ASP A 85 8.62 4.72 9.10
N LEU A 86 8.52 5.38 7.95
CA LEU A 86 9.18 5.02 6.69
C LEU A 86 10.16 6.10 6.22
N GLY A 87 10.73 6.88 7.14
CA GLY A 87 11.60 8.03 6.83
C GLY A 87 10.85 9.16 6.12
N GLU A 88 9.53 9.26 6.36
CA GLU A 88 8.62 10.22 5.76
C GLU A 88 8.22 11.30 6.79
N PRO A 89 7.68 12.47 6.37
CA PRO A 89 7.33 13.55 7.31
C PRO A 89 6.31 13.14 8.38
N GLU A 90 5.46 12.15 8.09
CA GLU A 90 4.48 11.58 9.00
C GLU A 90 4.54 10.04 8.93
N PRO A 91 4.38 9.32 10.06
CA PRO A 91 4.23 7.86 10.06
C PRO A 91 2.99 7.41 9.28
N ARG A 92 3.06 6.22 8.68
CA ARG A 92 1.93 5.65 7.95
C ARG A 92 1.11 4.71 8.83
N THR A 93 -0.21 4.83 8.71
CA THR A 93 -1.13 3.79 9.21
C THR A 93 -1.09 2.59 8.27
N ILE A 94 -0.72 1.43 8.81
CA ILE A 94 -0.75 0.13 8.15
C ILE A 94 -1.63 -0.81 8.99
N ILE A 95 -2.16 -1.86 8.36
CA ILE A 95 -3.04 -2.84 9.00
C ILE A 95 -2.54 -4.22 8.61
N SER A 96 -2.00 -4.96 9.56
CA SER A 96 -1.50 -6.32 9.37
C SER A 96 -2.42 -7.39 9.97
N GLY A 97 -2.32 -8.61 9.46
CA GLY A 97 -3.04 -9.79 9.96
C GLY A 97 -2.27 -10.60 11.01
N LEU A 98 -1.42 -9.95 11.81
CA LEU A 98 -0.38 -10.60 12.61
C LEU A 98 -0.77 -10.92 14.06
N ARG A 99 -1.99 -10.58 14.50
CA ARG A 99 -2.46 -10.73 15.89
C ARG A 99 -2.55 -12.18 16.39
N ASP A 100 -2.65 -13.14 15.47
CA ASP A 100 -2.59 -14.58 15.79
C ASP A 100 -1.13 -15.12 15.89
N PHE A 101 -0.11 -14.32 15.56
CA PHE A 101 1.27 -14.78 15.31
C PHE A 101 2.39 -14.03 16.05
N VAL A 102 2.16 -12.76 16.41
CA VAL A 102 3.14 -11.86 17.05
C VAL A 102 2.41 -11.01 18.09
N THR A 103 3.02 -10.79 19.25
CA THR A 103 2.46 -9.93 20.30
C THR A 103 2.70 -8.44 20.05
N GLU A 104 1.89 -7.57 20.68
CA GLU A 104 2.05 -6.11 20.58
C GLU A 104 3.42 -5.64 21.08
N GLU A 105 3.97 -6.31 22.11
CA GLU A 105 5.28 -6.01 22.70
C GLU A 105 6.45 -6.39 21.76
N GLU A 106 6.39 -7.55 21.11
CA GLU A 106 7.40 -7.99 20.13
C GLU A 106 7.37 -7.17 18.83
N PHE A 107 6.21 -6.62 18.48
CA PHE A 107 6.00 -5.89 17.23
C PHE A 107 6.30 -4.39 17.38
N THR A 108 6.01 -3.80 18.54
CA THR A 108 6.33 -2.39 18.83
C THR A 108 7.85 -2.16 18.86
N ASN A 109 8.31 -1.04 18.31
CA ASN A 109 9.73 -0.70 18.07
C ASN A 109 10.50 -1.63 17.11
N LYS A 110 9.93 -2.73 16.61
CA LYS A 110 10.62 -3.62 15.67
C LYS A 110 10.85 -2.93 14.32
N LEU A 111 12.00 -3.22 13.70
CA LEU A 111 12.27 -2.91 12.30
C LEU A 111 11.61 -3.97 11.40
N VAL A 112 10.94 -3.51 10.36
CA VAL A 112 10.13 -4.32 9.44
C VAL A 112 10.42 -3.97 7.99
N VAL A 113 10.08 -4.86 7.07
CA VAL A 113 10.03 -4.54 5.64
C VAL A 113 8.59 -4.22 5.25
N VAL A 114 8.39 -3.16 4.47
CA VAL A 114 7.08 -2.69 4.01
C VAL A 114 7.06 -2.54 2.50
N ALA A 115 6.05 -3.11 1.83
CA ALA A 115 5.69 -2.75 0.46
C ALA A 115 5.00 -1.37 0.47
N ALA A 116 5.79 -0.32 0.27
CA ALA A 116 5.44 1.07 0.59
C ALA A 116 4.77 1.85 -0.56
N ASN A 117 4.63 1.29 -1.76
CA ASN A 117 3.97 1.95 -2.89
C ASN A 117 2.72 1.24 -3.40
N LEU A 118 2.12 0.35 -2.61
CA LEU A 118 0.81 -0.23 -2.92
C LEU A 118 -0.29 0.85 -2.89
N GLU A 119 -1.31 0.72 -3.75
CA GLU A 119 -2.50 1.60 -3.71
C GLU A 119 -3.24 1.39 -2.36
N PRO A 120 -3.42 2.43 -1.53
CA PRO A 120 -3.99 2.27 -0.18
C PRO A 120 -5.38 1.64 -0.19
N ARG A 121 -5.61 0.68 0.72
CA ARG A 121 -6.87 -0.08 0.80
C ARG A 121 -7.53 0.10 2.15
N LYS A 122 -8.85 0.28 2.17
CA LYS A 122 -9.62 0.28 3.42
C LYS A 122 -9.85 -1.14 3.90
N MET A 123 -9.38 -1.46 5.10
CA MET A 123 -9.68 -2.71 5.79
C MET A 123 -10.60 -2.34 6.97
N ARG A 124 -11.84 -2.85 6.95
CA ARG A 124 -12.87 -2.57 7.97
C ARG A 124 -13.04 -1.08 8.32
N GLY A 125 -12.94 -0.21 7.31
CA GLY A 125 -13.13 1.23 7.44
C GLY A 125 -11.83 2.05 7.57
N ILE A 126 -10.78 1.50 8.19
CA ILE A 126 -9.49 2.16 8.36
C ILE A 126 -8.64 2.01 7.08
N PRO A 127 -8.01 3.08 6.55
CA PRO A 127 -7.10 2.96 5.41
C PRO A 127 -5.74 2.40 5.83
N SER A 128 -5.28 1.34 5.16
CA SER A 128 -3.91 0.84 5.22
C SER A 128 -3.10 1.37 4.03
N ALA A 129 -1.96 1.99 4.30
CA ALA A 129 -1.08 2.64 3.31
C ALA A 129 0.24 1.88 3.08
N GLY A 130 0.18 0.55 3.15
CA GLY A 130 1.29 -0.37 2.88
C GLY A 130 0.93 -1.81 3.24
N MET A 131 1.93 -2.69 3.23
CA MET A 131 1.83 -4.09 3.67
C MET A 131 3.15 -4.47 4.36
N VAL A 132 3.09 -4.99 5.59
CA VAL A 132 4.26 -5.50 6.31
C VAL A 132 4.59 -6.88 5.77
N MET A 133 5.80 -7.04 5.23
CA MET A 133 6.27 -8.29 4.65
C MET A 133 6.68 -9.27 5.75
N CYS A 134 6.15 -10.48 5.70
CA CYS A 134 6.46 -11.57 6.61
C CYS A 134 6.86 -12.83 5.85
N ALA A 135 7.70 -13.67 6.45
CA ALA A 135 7.88 -15.04 5.99
C ALA A 135 6.74 -15.92 6.52
N SER A 136 6.35 -16.92 5.73
CA SER A 136 5.35 -17.92 6.09
C SER A 136 5.76 -19.30 5.58
N THR A 137 5.47 -20.34 6.36
CA THR A 137 5.61 -21.72 5.89
C THR A 137 4.49 -22.08 4.91
N GLU A 138 4.76 -22.91 3.89
CA GLU A 138 3.73 -23.30 2.91
C GLU A 138 2.49 -23.95 3.59
N GLY A 139 1.29 -23.45 3.27
CA GLY A 139 0.02 -23.95 3.80
C GLY A 139 -0.56 -23.10 4.94
N LYS A 140 -1.22 -23.73 5.92
CA LYS A 140 -1.77 -23.08 7.12
C LYS A 140 -0.77 -23.17 8.29
N GLY A 141 0.47 -22.76 8.07
CA GLY A 141 1.50 -22.82 9.10
C GLY A 141 1.86 -21.46 9.69
N ASP A 142 3.03 -21.37 10.30
CA ASP A 142 3.50 -20.20 11.03
C ASP A 142 3.81 -19.03 10.11
N VAL A 143 3.58 -17.81 10.63
CA VAL A 143 3.99 -16.54 10.04
C VAL A 143 4.96 -15.85 10.99
N LYS A 144 6.07 -15.32 10.46
CA LYS A 144 7.05 -14.53 11.21
C LYS A 144 7.45 -13.28 10.44
N ILE A 145 7.48 -12.16 11.15
CA ILE A 145 8.02 -10.89 10.63
C ILE A 145 9.45 -11.11 10.14
N LEU A 146 9.82 -10.49 9.02
CA LEU A 146 11.20 -10.51 8.54
C LEU A 146 12.14 -9.75 9.48
N ASP A 147 13.27 -10.36 9.79
CA ASP A 147 14.29 -9.80 10.67
C ASP A 147 15.24 -8.91 9.85
N VAL A 148 15.08 -7.60 10.02
CA VAL A 148 15.95 -6.57 9.43
C VAL A 148 17.17 -6.37 10.34
N PRO A 149 18.40 -6.28 9.80
CA PRO A 149 19.59 -6.02 10.62
C PRO A 149 19.49 -4.72 11.44
N GLU A 150 20.07 -4.72 12.63
CA GLU A 150 20.08 -3.53 13.50
C GLU A 150 20.87 -2.35 12.89
N GLY A 151 20.41 -1.13 13.19
CA GLY A 151 21.05 0.10 12.72
C GLY A 151 20.78 0.47 11.26
N VAL A 152 19.86 -0.22 10.58
CA VAL A 152 19.28 0.25 9.32
C VAL A 152 18.30 1.40 9.61
N PRO A 153 18.44 2.58 8.97
CA PRO A 153 17.54 3.70 9.19
C PRO A 153 16.13 3.45 8.61
N PRO A 154 15.05 3.92 9.27
CA PRO A 154 13.71 3.93 8.69
C PRO A 154 13.68 4.67 7.35
N GLY A 155 12.92 4.13 6.40
CA GLY A 155 12.83 4.64 5.03
C GLY A 155 13.90 4.16 4.07
N GLU A 156 14.93 3.44 4.53
CA GLU A 156 15.92 2.84 3.62
C GLU A 156 15.21 1.91 2.63
N ARG A 157 15.50 2.08 1.34
CA ARG A 157 14.96 1.22 0.29
C ARG A 157 15.80 -0.05 0.19
N ILE A 158 15.13 -1.20 0.19
CA ILE A 158 15.76 -2.48 -0.06
C ILE A 158 16.14 -2.58 -1.54
N THR A 159 17.39 -2.95 -1.80
CA THR A 159 17.96 -3.08 -3.13
C THR A 159 18.05 -4.55 -3.56
N PHE A 160 17.94 -4.76 -4.87
CA PHE A 160 18.01 -6.06 -5.52
C PHE A 160 19.01 -5.94 -6.68
N PRO A 161 20.14 -6.67 -6.67
CA PRO A 161 21.17 -6.53 -7.71
C PRO A 161 20.61 -6.69 -9.12
N GLY A 162 20.85 -5.71 -10.00
CA GLY A 162 20.36 -5.72 -11.38
C GLY A 162 18.91 -5.23 -11.57
N HIS A 163 18.23 -4.83 -10.50
CA HIS A 163 16.90 -4.19 -10.55
C HIS A 163 16.93 -2.74 -10.05
N ASP A 164 18.02 -2.04 -10.38
CA ASP A 164 18.23 -0.63 -10.07
C ASP A 164 17.26 0.28 -10.85
N GLY A 165 16.94 1.43 -10.26
CA GLY A 165 16.03 2.44 -10.84
C GLY A 165 15.04 2.99 -9.83
N GLU A 166 14.37 4.09 -10.16
CA GLU A 166 13.36 4.70 -9.28
C GLU A 166 12.09 3.84 -9.20
N ALA A 167 11.52 3.69 -8.00
CA ALA A 167 10.24 2.99 -7.81
C ALA A 167 9.07 3.84 -8.33
N GLU A 168 7.93 3.20 -8.59
CA GLU A 168 6.69 3.95 -8.86
C GLU A 168 6.23 4.67 -7.58
N PRO A 169 5.74 5.93 -7.65
CA PRO A 169 5.21 6.61 -6.47
C PRO A 169 4.01 5.87 -5.86
N VAL A 170 3.11 5.34 -6.69
CA VAL A 170 1.97 4.48 -6.29
C VAL A 170 1.62 3.51 -7.42
N LEU A 171 1.57 2.21 -7.11
CA LEU A 171 1.18 1.10 -8.00
C LEU A 171 -0.34 1.02 -8.21
N LYS A 172 -0.91 2.10 -8.77
CA LYS A 172 -2.35 2.23 -9.04
C LYS A 172 -2.76 1.62 -10.38
N LYS A 173 -3.98 1.08 -10.45
CA LYS A 173 -4.60 0.56 -11.70
C LYS A 173 -3.67 -0.42 -12.45
N LYS A 174 -3.22 -0.07 -13.67
CA LYS A 174 -2.37 -0.91 -14.53
C LYS A 174 -0.99 -1.22 -13.92
N LEU A 175 -0.53 -0.44 -12.93
CA LEU A 175 0.74 -0.66 -12.25
C LEU A 175 0.64 -1.69 -11.11
N ALA A 176 -0.57 -1.99 -10.60
CA ALA A 176 -0.75 -2.97 -9.53
C ALA A 176 -0.20 -4.36 -9.91
N LYS A 177 -0.29 -4.71 -11.20
CA LYS A 177 0.25 -5.96 -11.77
C LYS A 177 1.73 -6.16 -11.48
N HIS A 178 2.52 -5.11 -11.28
CA HIS A 178 3.94 -5.25 -10.99
C HIS A 178 4.19 -5.89 -9.62
N TYR A 179 3.29 -5.68 -8.65
CA TYR A 179 3.32 -6.43 -7.40
C TYR A 179 2.83 -7.87 -7.59
N ASP A 180 1.76 -8.07 -8.36
CA ASP A 180 1.22 -9.41 -8.66
C ASP A 180 2.23 -10.29 -9.43
N GLU A 181 3.08 -9.68 -10.27
CA GLU A 181 4.20 -10.30 -10.98
C GLU A 181 5.42 -10.57 -10.08
N VAL A 182 5.58 -9.82 -8.98
CA VAL A 182 6.73 -9.94 -8.05
C VAL A 182 6.45 -10.92 -6.90
N ALA A 183 5.27 -10.82 -6.28
CA ALA A 183 4.90 -11.54 -5.07
C ALA A 183 5.11 -13.08 -5.14
N PRO A 184 4.80 -13.79 -6.24
CA PRO A 184 5.02 -15.24 -6.33
C PRO A 184 6.48 -15.69 -6.24
N HIS A 185 7.42 -14.77 -6.45
CA HIS A 185 8.87 -15.02 -6.40
C HIS A 185 9.50 -14.57 -5.07
N LEU A 186 8.74 -13.98 -4.15
CA LEU A 186 9.21 -13.58 -2.83
C LEU A 186 9.22 -14.80 -1.91
N ARG A 187 10.41 -15.22 -1.46
CA ARG A 187 10.61 -16.43 -0.65
C ARG A 187 11.76 -16.25 0.33
N THR A 188 11.84 -17.10 1.35
CA THR A 188 13.09 -17.28 2.10
C THR A 188 13.87 -18.47 1.54
N ASN A 189 15.20 -18.40 1.51
CA ASN A 189 16.05 -19.51 1.05
C ASN A 189 16.33 -20.54 2.18
N ALA A 190 17.23 -21.50 1.92
CA ALA A 190 17.63 -22.52 2.89
C ALA A 190 18.38 -21.97 4.11
N ASP A 191 19.00 -20.79 4.00
CA ASP A 191 19.68 -20.10 5.09
C ASP A 191 18.71 -19.21 5.90
N GLY A 192 17.53 -18.93 5.37
CA GLY A 192 16.53 -18.03 5.94
C GLY A 192 16.64 -16.59 5.41
N VAL A 193 17.49 -16.33 4.42
CA VAL A 193 17.58 -15.02 3.75
C VAL A 193 16.33 -14.79 2.91
N ALA A 194 15.71 -13.62 3.04
CA ALA A 194 14.59 -13.21 2.18
C ALA A 194 15.12 -12.83 0.79
N CYS A 195 14.50 -13.39 -0.26
CA CYS A 195 14.91 -13.26 -1.66
C CYS A 195 13.72 -13.01 -2.60
N TYR A 196 14.01 -12.38 -3.73
CA TYR A 196 13.20 -12.40 -4.95
C TYR A 196 13.87 -13.33 -5.96
N GLY A 197 13.32 -14.53 -6.15
CA GLY A 197 14.05 -15.62 -6.79
C GLY A 197 15.34 -15.91 -6.00
N ASP A 198 16.49 -15.79 -6.67
CA ASP A 198 17.81 -15.96 -6.06
C ASP A 198 18.42 -14.65 -5.52
N LEU A 199 17.76 -13.50 -5.73
CA LEU A 199 18.30 -12.18 -5.36
C LEU A 199 17.90 -11.79 -3.92
N PRO A 200 18.85 -11.60 -2.99
CA PRO A 200 18.54 -11.27 -1.60
C PRO A 200 17.97 -9.86 -1.44
N PHE A 201 17.15 -9.68 -0.41
CA PHE A 201 16.72 -8.37 0.10
C PHE A 201 17.91 -7.71 0.82
N VAL A 202 18.60 -6.77 0.16
CA VAL A 202 19.81 -6.13 0.72
C VAL A 202 19.50 -4.76 1.36
N THR A 203 20.07 -4.54 2.55
CA THR A 203 20.15 -3.25 3.25
C THR A 203 21.61 -2.81 3.41
N SER A 204 21.84 -1.56 3.84
CA SER A 204 23.15 -1.00 4.16
C SER A 204 23.90 -1.72 5.30
N LYS A 205 23.21 -2.60 6.04
CA LYS A 205 23.77 -3.39 7.16
C LYS A 205 23.81 -4.91 6.89
N GLY A 206 23.31 -5.36 5.73
CA GLY A 206 23.30 -6.77 5.36
C GLY A 206 21.97 -7.26 4.79
N PRO A 207 21.82 -8.58 4.58
CA PRO A 207 20.59 -9.17 4.07
C PRO A 207 19.48 -9.17 5.15
N VAL A 208 18.23 -9.05 4.71
CA VAL A 208 17.06 -9.33 5.55
C VAL A 208 16.85 -10.84 5.66
N THR A 209 16.52 -11.33 6.85
CA THR A 209 16.39 -12.77 7.14
C THR A 209 15.06 -13.12 7.81
N SER A 210 14.85 -14.40 8.09
CA SER A 210 13.80 -14.91 8.96
C SER A 210 14.20 -16.28 9.50
N VAL A 211 13.65 -16.64 10.66
CA VAL A 211 13.71 -18.01 11.21
C VAL A 211 12.99 -19.04 10.33
N ILE A 212 12.03 -18.62 9.50
CA ILE A 212 11.35 -19.50 8.53
C ILE A 212 12.24 -19.65 7.29
N LYS A 213 12.67 -20.88 7.02
CA LYS A 213 13.49 -21.27 5.86
C LYS A 213 12.64 -21.89 4.76
N ASN A 214 13.00 -21.67 3.49
CA ASN A 214 12.27 -22.15 2.31
C ASN A 214 10.79 -21.72 2.24
N GLY A 215 10.40 -20.66 2.96
CA GLY A 215 9.03 -20.17 3.05
C GLY A 215 8.62 -19.29 1.87
N GLY A 216 7.35 -18.90 1.84
CA GLY A 216 6.86 -17.78 1.03
C GLY A 216 7.01 -16.46 1.80
N VAL A 217 7.20 -15.35 1.10
CA VAL A 217 7.23 -14.01 1.69
C VAL A 217 6.06 -13.19 1.15
N SER A 218 5.26 -12.59 2.04
CA SER A 218 4.00 -11.90 1.73
C SER A 218 3.70 -10.77 2.70
#